data_AF-A0A1G3BQZ6-F1
#
_entry.id   AF-A0A1G3BQZ6-F1
#
_cell.length_a   1.000
_cell.length_b   1.000
_cell.length_c   1.000
_cell.angle_alpha   90.00
_cell.angle_beta   90.00
_cell.angle_gamma   90.00
#
_symmetry.space_group_name_H-M   'P 1'
#
loop_
_entity.id
_entity.type
_entity.pdbx_description
1 polymer ?
#
loop_
_entity_poly.entity_id
_entity_poly.type
_entity_poly.pdbx_seq_one_letter_code
_entity_poly.pdbx_strand_id
1 'polypeptide(L)'
;MIRQVHYFDKAGKENTEKCVEVTTSLVDEGYKHVVVATTVGDTGVAMARKLHGKGVNLVVVTHSAGYKEPNHIELLPENKEDILKYGGKIYTTTILTHSIETAFTQKFNGLYPTMIVAQSLRRFGEGVKVCCEIVMEACDGGLIPELEEVVAVAGTGRGADT
;
A
#
# COMPACT_ATOMS: atom_id res chain seq x y z
N MET A 1 -11.01 -15.68 19.84
CA MET A 1 -11.14 -14.28 19.38
C MET A 1 -12.08 -14.30 18.18
N ILE A 2 -13.11 -13.46 18.18
CA ILE A 2 -14.02 -13.31 17.03
C ILE A 2 -13.56 -12.06 16.27
N ARG A 3 -13.42 -12.17 14.95
CA ARG A 3 -13.03 -11.06 14.07
C ARG A 3 -14.13 -10.86 13.02
N GLN A 4 -14.41 -9.60 12.70
CA GLN A 4 -15.27 -9.26 11.58
C GLN A 4 -14.42 -9.22 10.31
N VAL A 5 -14.89 -9.85 9.24
CA VAL A 5 -14.28 -9.79 7.91
C VAL A 5 -15.31 -9.23 6.94
N HIS A 6 -14.90 -8.23 6.16
CA HIS A 6 -15.72 -7.67 5.10
C HIS A 6 -15.27 -8.26 3.76
N TYR A 7 -16.23 -8.75 2.97
CA TYR A 7 -16.00 -9.22 1.61
C TYR A 7 -16.71 -8.26 0.66
N PHE A 8 -15.96 -7.70 -0.28
CA PHE A 8 -16.52 -6.83 -1.31
C PHE A 8 -17.02 -7.65 -2.50
N ASP A 9 -18.16 -7.25 -3.07
CA ASP A 9 -18.72 -7.90 -4.26
C ASP A 9 -17.82 -7.73 -5.49
N LYS A 10 -17.08 -6.60 -5.56
CA LYS A 10 -16.18 -6.24 -6.65
C LYS A 10 -14.94 -5.56 -6.10
N ALA A 11 -13.82 -5.77 -6.77
CA ALA A 11 -12.56 -5.07 -6.51
C ALA A 11 -12.59 -3.65 -7.09
N GLY A 12 -11.83 -2.74 -6.50
CA GLY A 12 -11.66 -1.38 -7.01
C GLY A 12 -11.89 -0.26 -5.99
N LYS A 13 -11.75 0.97 -6.50
CA LYS A 13 -11.71 2.21 -5.71
C LYS A 13 -12.98 2.50 -4.91
N GLU A 14 -14.11 1.97 -5.31
CA GLU A 14 -15.40 2.11 -4.63
C GLU A 14 -15.34 1.61 -3.18
N ASN A 15 -14.41 0.71 -2.86
CA ASN A 15 -14.26 0.13 -1.53
C ASN A 15 -13.37 0.97 -0.60
N THR A 16 -12.72 2.02 -1.11
CA THR A 16 -11.68 2.76 -0.38
C THR A 16 -12.20 3.33 0.94
N GLU A 17 -13.40 3.90 0.92
CA GLU A 17 -14.03 4.46 2.13
C GLU A 17 -14.21 3.38 3.20
N LYS A 18 -14.65 2.19 2.78
CA LYS A 18 -14.83 1.08 3.72
C LYS A 18 -13.51 0.57 4.28
N CYS A 19 -12.46 0.49 3.48
CA CYS A 19 -11.12 0.18 3.96
C CYS A 19 -10.64 1.20 5.00
N VAL A 20 -10.84 2.50 4.76
CA VAL A 20 -10.50 3.57 5.71
C VAL A 20 -11.27 3.40 7.03
N GLU A 21 -12.55 3.06 7.00
CA GLU A 21 -13.33 2.74 8.20
C GLU A 21 -12.74 1.57 8.97
N VAL A 22 -12.50 0.44 8.29
CA VAL A 22 -11.96 -0.78 8.91
C VAL A 22 -10.59 -0.52 9.53
N THR A 23 -9.69 0.16 8.82
CA THR A 23 -8.38 0.56 9.35
C THR A 23 -8.51 1.45 10.57
N THR A 24 -9.47 2.37 10.59
CA THR A 24 -9.70 3.23 11.76
C THR A 24 -10.13 2.41 12.97
N SER A 25 -11.03 1.43 12.79
CA SER A 25 -11.45 0.53 13.87
C SER A 25 -10.28 -0.30 14.40
N LEU A 26 -9.41 -0.81 13.52
CA LEU A 26 -8.19 -1.51 13.96
C LEU A 26 -7.26 -0.58 14.76
N VAL A 27 -7.04 0.64 14.29
CA VAL A 27 -6.26 1.61 15.06
C VAL A 27 -6.86 1.86 16.46
N ASP A 28 -8.18 1.96 16.56
CA ASP A 28 -8.89 2.13 17.83
C ASP A 28 -8.79 0.89 18.74
N GLU A 29 -8.53 -0.30 18.17
CA GLU A 29 -8.20 -1.53 18.90
C GLU A 29 -6.74 -1.60 19.39
N GLY A 30 -5.89 -0.66 18.98
CA GLY A 30 -4.51 -0.51 19.48
C GLY A 30 -3.41 -0.80 18.47
N TYR A 31 -3.72 -1.03 17.19
CA TYR A 31 -2.70 -1.16 16.15
C TYR A 31 -1.98 0.18 15.93
N LYS A 32 -0.65 0.17 16.00
CA LYS A 32 0.18 1.39 16.00
C LYS A 32 0.76 1.76 14.64
N HIS A 33 0.85 0.79 13.74
CA HIS A 33 1.51 0.92 12.45
C HIS A 33 0.51 0.67 11.32
N VAL A 34 0.40 1.64 10.41
CA VAL A 34 -0.46 1.53 9.23
C VAL A 34 0.40 1.82 8.00
N VAL A 35 0.36 0.91 7.02
CA VAL A 35 1.03 1.08 5.73
C VAL A 35 -0.02 1.07 4.64
N VAL A 36 -0.07 2.12 3.82
CA VAL A 36 -1.09 2.29 2.78
C VAL A 36 -0.46 2.51 1.41
N ALA A 37 -0.90 1.76 0.41
CA ALA A 37 -0.52 1.99 -0.98
C ALA A 37 -1.29 3.17 -1.57
N THR A 38 -0.63 4.00 -2.38
CA THR A 38 -1.29 5.04 -3.17
C THR A 38 -0.53 5.30 -4.47
N THR A 39 -1.25 5.64 -5.55
CA THR A 39 -0.63 6.02 -6.82
C THR A 39 -0.52 7.53 -6.94
N VAL A 40 -1.67 8.22 -7.05
CA VAL A 40 -1.74 9.67 -7.22
C VAL A 40 -1.93 10.42 -5.90
N GLY A 41 -2.14 9.70 -4.80
CA GLY A 41 -2.18 10.27 -3.44
C GLY A 41 -3.53 10.15 -2.72
N ASP A 42 -4.65 10.01 -3.43
CA ASP A 42 -6.01 10.11 -2.85
C ASP A 42 -6.24 9.18 -1.64
N THR A 43 -5.86 7.89 -1.75
CA THR A 43 -5.98 6.91 -0.65
C THR A 43 -5.13 7.32 0.54
N GLY A 44 -3.91 7.79 0.28
CA GLY A 44 -2.98 8.28 1.31
C GLY A 44 -3.54 9.51 2.04
N VAL A 45 -4.12 10.47 1.31
CA VAL A 45 -4.76 11.66 1.89
C VAL A 45 -5.97 11.26 2.75
N ALA A 46 -6.84 10.37 2.25
CA ALA A 46 -7.99 9.89 3.00
C ALA A 46 -7.58 9.23 4.31
N MET A 47 -6.56 8.38 4.27
CA MET A 47 -6.03 7.69 5.45
C MET A 47 -5.37 8.68 6.43
N ALA A 48 -4.52 9.59 5.93
CA ALA A 48 -3.84 10.59 6.76
C ALA A 48 -4.81 11.51 7.48
N ARG A 49 -5.85 12.00 6.79
CA ARG A 49 -6.90 12.82 7.41
C ARG A 49 -7.66 12.05 8.47
N LYS A 50 -8.04 10.80 8.21
CA LYS A 50 -8.85 9.99 9.13
C LYS A 50 -8.08 9.59 10.39
N LEU A 51 -6.79 9.32 10.26
CA LEU A 51 -5.94 8.88 11.36
C LEU A 51 -5.19 10.03 12.05
N HIS A 52 -5.36 11.26 11.58
CA HIS A 52 -4.72 12.43 12.16
C HIS A 52 -5.02 12.56 13.67
N GLY A 53 -3.98 12.76 14.47
CA GLY A 53 -4.08 12.91 15.92
C GLY A 53 -4.30 11.60 16.70
N LYS A 54 -4.39 10.43 16.04
CA LYS A 54 -4.54 9.13 16.73
C LYS A 54 -3.23 8.53 17.25
N GLY A 55 -2.09 9.20 17.05
CA GLY A 55 -0.79 8.73 17.54
C GLY A 55 -0.25 7.49 16.81
N VAL A 56 -0.73 7.22 15.60
CA VAL A 56 -0.27 6.10 14.77
C VAL A 56 0.88 6.50 13.85
N ASN A 57 1.75 5.55 13.55
CA ASN A 57 2.75 5.68 12.51
C ASN A 57 2.13 5.28 11.15
N LEU A 58 1.72 6.29 10.37
CA LEU A 58 1.21 6.09 9.02
C LEU A 58 2.33 6.21 7.98
N VAL A 59 2.55 5.15 7.21
CA VAL A 59 3.46 5.11 6.07
C VAL A 59 2.63 4.99 4.78
N VAL A 60 2.81 5.93 3.88
CA VAL A 60 2.14 5.99 2.58
C VAL A 60 3.16 5.60 1.51
N VAL A 61 3.00 4.43 0.92
CA VAL A 61 3.90 3.89 -0.09
C VAL A 61 3.37 4.22 -1.48
N THR A 62 4.25 4.75 -2.32
CA THR A 62 3.95 5.22 -3.68
C THR A 62 4.64 4.35 -4.72
N HIS A 63 4.21 4.45 -5.98
CA HIS A 63 4.95 3.84 -7.08
C HIS A 63 6.36 4.43 -7.21
N SER A 64 7.30 3.60 -7.68
CA SER A 64 8.66 4.03 -8.00
C SER A 64 8.66 5.11 -9.08
N ALA A 65 9.64 6.00 -9.04
CA ALA A 65 9.91 6.89 -10.17
C ALA A 65 10.15 6.04 -11.43
N GLY A 66 9.45 6.32 -12.52
CA GLY A 66 9.56 5.53 -13.74
C GLY A 66 8.52 4.43 -13.94
N TYR A 67 7.62 4.19 -13.00
CA TYR A 67 6.65 3.08 -13.11
C TYR A 67 5.73 3.21 -14.34
N LYS A 68 5.05 4.34 -14.46
CA LYS A 68 4.16 4.63 -15.59
C LYS A 68 4.92 5.20 -16.80
N GLU A 69 5.86 6.10 -16.55
CA GLU A 69 6.68 6.73 -17.59
C GLU A 69 8.05 7.15 -17.02
N PRO A 70 9.13 7.17 -17.83
CA PRO A 70 10.48 7.42 -17.37
C PRO A 70 10.64 8.74 -16.59
N ASN A 71 11.35 8.68 -15.46
CA ASN A 71 11.69 9.84 -14.62
C ASN A 71 10.50 10.61 -14.05
N HIS A 72 9.31 10.00 -14.00
CA HIS A 72 8.11 10.62 -13.44
C HIS A 72 7.63 9.90 -12.17
N ILE A 73 7.19 10.69 -11.19
CA ILE A 73 6.50 10.23 -9.98
C ILE A 73 5.03 10.62 -10.13
N GLU A 74 4.13 9.64 -10.03
CA GLU A 74 2.68 9.85 -10.24
C GLU A 74 1.99 10.58 -9.07
N LEU A 75 2.62 10.64 -7.89
CA LEU A 75 2.07 11.32 -6.71
C LEU A 75 1.91 12.82 -7.00
N LEU A 76 0.68 13.31 -6.90
CA LEU A 76 0.37 14.72 -7.12
C LEU A 76 0.94 15.60 -5.99
N PRO A 77 1.55 16.76 -6.30
CA PRO A 77 2.14 17.66 -5.30
C PRO A 77 1.16 18.07 -4.18
N GLU A 78 -0.08 18.38 -4.52
CA GLU A 78 -1.13 18.76 -3.57
C GLU A 78 -1.47 17.62 -2.59
N ASN A 79 -1.53 16.39 -3.09
CA ASN A 79 -1.77 15.23 -2.26
C ASN A 79 -0.56 14.90 -1.38
N LYS A 80 0.66 15.09 -1.90
CA LYS A 80 1.89 14.98 -1.12
C LYS A 80 1.88 15.94 0.07
N GLU A 81 1.56 17.21 -0.19
CA GLU A 81 1.48 18.23 0.85
C GLU A 81 0.43 17.89 1.91
N ASP A 82 -0.75 17.44 1.49
CA ASP A 82 -1.81 17.03 2.41
C ASP A 82 -1.43 15.82 3.26
N ILE A 83 -0.83 14.77 2.67
CA ILE A 83 -0.36 13.59 3.43
C ILE A 83 0.62 14.02 4.52
N LEU A 84 1.62 14.85 4.18
CA LEU A 84 2.63 15.32 5.12
C LEU A 84 2.02 16.22 6.21
N LYS A 85 1.12 17.12 5.82
CA LYS A 85 0.39 18.02 6.73
C LYS A 85 -0.39 17.24 7.80
N TYR A 86 -0.99 16.11 7.44
CA TYR A 86 -1.74 15.28 8.38
C TYR A 86 -0.87 14.23 9.11
N GLY A 87 0.46 14.27 8.94
CA GLY A 87 1.41 13.46 9.71
C GLY A 87 1.78 12.12 9.08
N GLY A 88 1.35 11.86 7.84
CA GLY A 88 1.77 10.68 7.09
C GLY A 88 3.22 10.80 6.61
N LYS A 89 3.96 9.71 6.64
CA LYS A 89 5.28 9.59 6.01
C LYS A 89 5.11 9.06 4.60
N ILE A 90 5.83 9.60 3.62
CA ILE A 90 5.77 9.11 2.24
C ILE A 90 7.02 8.31 1.95
N TYR A 91 6.83 7.14 1.36
CA TYR A 91 7.92 6.30 0.87
C TYR A 91 7.77 6.04 -0.62
N THR A 92 8.82 6.37 -1.37
CA THR A 92 8.93 6.14 -2.80
C THR A 92 10.18 5.31 -3.01
N THR A 93 10.02 4.04 -3.35
CA THR A 93 11.13 3.10 -3.52
C THR A 93 10.90 2.21 -4.75
N THR A 94 11.84 1.31 -5.02
CA THR A 94 11.64 0.26 -6.02
C THR A 94 10.53 -0.67 -5.54
N ILE A 95 9.53 -0.87 -6.41
CA ILE A 95 8.44 -1.82 -6.14
C ILE A 95 9.05 -3.23 -6.08
N LEU A 96 8.98 -3.88 -4.92
CA LEU A 96 9.67 -5.15 -4.63
C LEU A 96 9.33 -6.21 -5.67
N THR A 97 8.06 -6.30 -6.06
CA THR A 97 7.61 -7.27 -7.06
C THR A 97 7.68 -6.78 -8.52
N HIS A 98 8.18 -5.57 -8.74
CA HIS A 98 8.39 -4.98 -10.06
C HIS A 98 9.86 -4.53 -10.24
N SER A 99 10.78 -5.29 -9.64
CA SER A 99 12.22 -5.03 -9.60
C SER A 99 12.94 -5.51 -10.87
N ILE A 100 14.24 -5.78 -10.78
CA ILE A 100 15.09 -6.27 -11.88
C ILE A 100 14.51 -7.48 -12.62
N GLU A 101 13.80 -8.37 -11.92
CA GLU A 101 13.20 -9.56 -12.52
C GLU A 101 12.10 -9.23 -13.53
N THR A 102 11.46 -8.04 -13.42
CA THR A 102 10.51 -7.58 -14.44
C THR A 102 11.21 -7.27 -15.75
N ALA A 103 12.39 -6.63 -15.70
CA ALA A 103 13.18 -6.36 -16.90
C ALA A 103 13.66 -7.67 -17.56
N PHE A 104 14.04 -8.67 -16.76
CA PHE A 104 14.39 -9.99 -17.29
C PHE A 104 13.18 -10.72 -17.88
N THR A 105 12.03 -10.68 -17.22
CA THR A 105 10.79 -11.25 -17.74
C THR A 105 10.43 -10.63 -19.08
N GLN A 106 10.48 -9.30 -19.22
CA GLN A 106 10.17 -8.61 -20.47
C GLN A 106 11.15 -8.93 -21.61
N LYS A 107 12.45 -9.07 -21.29
CA LYS A 107 13.49 -9.29 -22.30
C LYS A 107 13.62 -10.75 -22.72
N PHE A 108 13.44 -11.68 -21.79
CA PHE A 108 13.75 -13.11 -21.99
C PHE A 108 12.52 -14.03 -21.88
N ASN A 109 11.35 -13.48 -21.52
CA ASN A 109 10.07 -14.20 -21.46
C ASN A 109 10.07 -15.42 -20.53
N GLY A 110 10.81 -15.34 -19.41
CA GLY A 110 10.93 -16.39 -18.39
C GLY A 110 10.05 -16.16 -17.15
N LEU A 111 9.95 -17.20 -16.32
CA LEU A 111 9.31 -17.13 -15.00
C LEU A 111 10.39 -17.02 -13.91
N TYR A 112 10.30 -16.00 -13.08
CA TYR A 112 11.28 -15.69 -12.03
C TYR A 112 10.62 -15.71 -10.64
N PRO A 113 11.38 -15.95 -9.55
CA PRO A 113 10.85 -16.08 -8.20
C PRO A 113 9.84 -15.01 -7.78
N THR A 114 10.13 -13.74 -8.09
CA THR A 114 9.26 -12.61 -7.77
C THR A 114 7.89 -12.73 -8.43
N MET A 115 7.87 -13.15 -9.69
CA MET A 115 6.63 -13.36 -10.44
C MET A 115 5.84 -14.55 -9.89
N ILE A 116 6.50 -15.62 -9.45
CA ILE A 116 5.85 -16.78 -8.82
C ILE A 116 5.15 -16.35 -7.54
N VAL A 117 5.84 -15.61 -6.66
CA VAL A 117 5.27 -15.11 -5.40
C VAL A 117 4.12 -14.16 -5.67
N ALA A 118 4.32 -13.15 -6.54
CA ALA A 118 3.28 -12.17 -6.84
C ALA A 118 2.03 -12.81 -7.46
N GLN A 119 2.19 -13.74 -8.42
CA GLN A 119 1.06 -14.44 -9.03
C GLN A 119 0.35 -15.39 -8.05
N SER A 120 1.08 -15.97 -7.10
CA SER A 120 0.49 -16.77 -6.03
C SER A 120 -0.37 -15.91 -5.10
N LEU A 121 0.12 -14.75 -4.67
CA LEU A 121 -0.63 -13.81 -3.83
C LEU A 121 -1.86 -13.22 -4.54
N ARG A 122 -1.74 -12.93 -5.85
CA ARG A 122 -2.86 -12.49 -6.70
C ARG A 122 -4.02 -13.48 -6.78
N ARG A 123 -3.82 -14.73 -6.34
CA ARG A 123 -4.92 -15.69 -6.23
C ARG A 123 -5.95 -15.30 -5.17
N PHE A 124 -5.54 -14.48 -4.20
CA PHE A 124 -6.43 -13.86 -3.21
C PHE A 124 -6.91 -12.47 -3.62
N GLY A 125 -6.24 -11.82 -4.58
CA GLY A 125 -6.57 -10.48 -5.09
C GLY A 125 -5.31 -9.64 -5.34
N GLU A 126 -5.40 -8.61 -6.18
CA GLU A 126 -4.27 -7.68 -6.40
C GLU A 126 -3.89 -6.96 -5.10
N GLY A 127 -4.87 -6.50 -4.32
CA GLY A 127 -4.64 -5.82 -3.06
C GLY A 127 -3.86 -6.67 -2.05
N VAL A 128 -4.15 -7.97 -1.91
CA VAL A 128 -3.41 -8.87 -0.99
C VAL A 128 -1.92 -8.93 -1.36
N LYS A 129 -1.61 -9.05 -2.65
CA LYS A 129 -0.22 -9.00 -3.13
C LYS A 129 0.42 -7.68 -2.75
N VAL A 130 -0.25 -6.56 -2.99
CA VAL A 130 0.31 -5.22 -2.74
C VAL A 130 0.48 -4.97 -1.24
N CYS A 131 -0.43 -5.45 -0.38
CA CYS A 131 -0.29 -5.37 1.08
C CYS A 131 1.01 -6.03 1.57
N CYS A 132 1.35 -7.22 1.06
CA CYS A 132 2.62 -7.86 1.42
C CYS A 132 3.83 -7.05 0.93
N GLU A 133 3.76 -6.54 -0.30
CA GLU A 133 4.82 -5.75 -0.94
C GLU A 133 5.14 -4.47 -0.14
N ILE A 134 4.14 -3.63 0.13
CA ILE A 134 4.36 -2.33 0.79
C ILE A 134 4.84 -2.47 2.24
N VAL A 135 4.45 -3.55 2.94
CA VAL A 135 4.92 -3.82 4.31
C VAL A 135 6.40 -4.16 4.31
N MET A 136 6.83 -5.07 3.41
CA MET A 136 8.25 -5.41 3.29
C MET A 136 9.08 -4.18 2.90
N GLU A 137 8.61 -3.39 1.93
CA GLU A 137 9.27 -2.15 1.52
C GLU A 137 9.38 -1.14 2.67
N ALA A 138 8.29 -0.91 3.42
CA ALA A 138 8.30 0.02 4.55
C ALA A 138 9.21 -0.45 5.69
N CYS A 139 9.31 -1.77 5.90
CA CYS A 139 10.21 -2.38 6.88
C CYS A 139 11.68 -2.18 6.46
N ASP A 140 12.03 -2.52 5.21
CA ASP A 140 13.38 -2.33 4.66
C ASP A 140 13.80 -0.84 4.65
N GLY A 141 12.82 0.05 4.46
CA GLY A 141 13.01 1.51 4.56
C GLY A 141 13.19 2.04 5.98
N GLY A 142 13.12 1.18 7.01
CA GLY A 142 13.22 1.57 8.42
C GLY A 142 12.04 2.42 8.92
N LEU A 143 10.90 2.37 8.24
CA LEU A 143 9.72 3.19 8.56
C LEU A 143 8.76 2.50 9.51
N ILE A 144 8.80 1.17 9.59
CA ILE A 144 8.09 0.32 10.55
C ILE A 144 9.05 -0.71 11.15
N PRO A 145 8.81 -1.17 12.39
CA PRO A 145 9.65 -2.17 13.04
C PRO A 145 9.36 -3.59 12.53
N GLU A 146 10.39 -4.44 12.55
CA GLU A 146 10.23 -5.89 12.38
C GLU A 146 9.58 -6.50 13.64
N LEU A 147 8.85 -7.60 13.48
CA LEU A 147 8.21 -8.37 14.56
C LEU A 147 7.08 -7.66 15.34
N GLU A 148 6.60 -6.51 14.86
CA GLU A 148 5.37 -5.89 15.38
C GLU A 148 4.20 -6.04 14.40
N GLU A 149 2.98 -5.97 14.93
CA GLU A 149 1.78 -6.05 14.11
C GLU A 149 1.57 -4.74 13.31
N VAL A 150 1.23 -4.88 12.03
CA VAL A 150 1.03 -3.78 11.09
C VAL A 150 -0.29 -3.96 10.34
N VAL A 151 -1.05 -2.88 10.17
CA VAL A 151 -2.21 -2.86 9.28
C VAL A 151 -1.75 -2.42 7.89
N ALA A 152 -1.88 -3.30 6.91
CA ALA A 152 -1.60 -3.00 5.51
C ALA A 152 -2.90 -2.72 4.76
N VAL A 153 -2.89 -1.70 3.91
CA VAL A 153 -4.06 -1.30 3.11
C VAL A 153 -3.63 -1.07 1.67
N ALA A 154 -4.28 -1.74 0.73
CA ALA A 154 -4.01 -1.62 -0.68
C ALA A 154 -5.25 -1.93 -1.52
N GLY A 155 -5.11 -1.98 -2.84
CA GLY A 155 -6.22 -2.40 -3.67
C GLY A 155 -5.89 -2.65 -5.13
N THR A 156 -6.96 -2.86 -5.90
CA THR A 156 -6.89 -3.20 -7.31
C THR A 156 -7.01 -1.98 -8.22
N GLY A 157 -5.97 -1.70 -9.00
CA GLY A 157 -5.95 -0.62 -9.99
C GLY A 157 -5.85 0.79 -9.39
N ARG A 158 -6.90 1.24 -8.69
CA ARG A 158 -6.92 2.51 -7.93
C ARG A 158 -7.71 2.34 -6.65
N GLY A 159 -7.41 3.19 -5.66
CA GLY A 159 -8.06 3.15 -4.35
C GLY A 159 -7.58 1.99 -3.50
N ALA A 160 -8.40 1.59 -2.53
CA ALA A 160 -8.16 0.43 -1.68
C ALA A 160 -9.39 -0.49 -1.68
N ASP A 161 -9.15 -1.80 -1.65
CA ASP A 161 -10.16 -2.85 -1.53
C ASP A 161 -9.69 -4.02 -0.66
N THR A 162 -8.51 -3.91 -0.05
CA THR A 162 -7.89 -4.93 0.82
C THR A 162 -7.24 -4.27 2.02
#